data_AF-A0AA45APJ8-F1
#
_entry.id   AF-A0AA45APJ8-F1
#
_cell.length_a   1.000
_cell.length_b   1.000
_cell.length_c   1.000
_cell.angle_alpha   90.00
_cell.angle_beta   90.00
_cell.angle_gamma   90.00
#
_symmetry.space_group_name_H-M   'P 1'
#
loop_
_entity.id
_entity.type
_entity.pdbx_description
1 polymer ?
#
loop_
_entity_poly.entity_id
_entity_poly.type
_entity_poly.pdbx_seq_one_letter_code
_entity_poly.pdbx_strand_id
1 'polypeptide(L)'
;MLDRLEGAGWDIADRDPFHLWTAIPQVLQKMPAGAVMDLTREFGTIESGDFPTLHAFLARALTLKRHLCELAGGDTPIFTYFLLNGIRKQYPALCEKHAAMGAVDWTAVVLDICHKANAQEFSNSSLAAVQGLGFEKRRV
;
A
#
# COMPACT_ATOMS: atom_id res chain seq x y z
N MET A 1 -19.03 18.60 -5.86
CA MET A 1 -18.68 17.43 -6.72
C MET A 1 -19.80 17.16 -7.71
N LEU A 2 -21.05 17.09 -7.23
CA LEU A 2 -22.26 17.12 -8.05
C LEU A 2 -22.29 18.30 -9.06
N ASP A 3 -22.08 19.53 -8.60
CA ASP A 3 -22.06 20.72 -9.50
C ASP A 3 -20.98 20.65 -10.60
N ARG A 4 -19.90 19.91 -10.35
CA ARG A 4 -18.82 19.72 -11.35
C ARG A 4 -19.20 18.66 -12.37
N LEU A 5 -19.92 17.60 -11.96
CA LEU A 5 -20.45 16.57 -12.85
C LEU A 5 -21.57 17.13 -13.72
N GLU A 6 -22.45 17.96 -13.16
CA GLU A 6 -23.42 18.76 -13.92
C GLU A 6 -22.73 19.68 -14.93
N GLY A 7 -21.66 20.36 -14.50
CA GLY A 7 -20.81 21.16 -15.40
C GLY A 7 -20.06 20.35 -16.48
N ALA A 8 -19.91 19.03 -16.32
CA ALA A 8 -19.36 18.10 -17.31
C ALA A 8 -20.44 17.43 -18.17
N GLY A 9 -21.69 17.87 -18.06
CA GLY A 9 -22.82 17.40 -18.87
C GLY A 9 -23.53 16.17 -18.32
N TRP A 10 -23.25 15.75 -17.08
CA TRP A 10 -23.96 14.64 -16.43
C TRP A 10 -25.03 15.15 -15.45
N ASP A 11 -26.27 14.68 -15.60
CA ASP A 11 -27.41 15.02 -14.75
C ASP A 11 -27.65 13.91 -13.71
N ILE A 12 -28.01 14.27 -12.48
CA ILE A 12 -28.39 13.31 -11.43
C ILE A 12 -29.68 12.53 -11.78
N ALA A 13 -30.51 13.06 -12.65
CA ALA A 13 -31.65 12.35 -13.23
C ALA A 13 -31.23 11.34 -14.33
N ASP A 14 -30.01 11.45 -14.86
CA ASP A 14 -29.47 10.49 -15.82
C ASP A 14 -29.08 9.19 -15.11
N ARG A 15 -29.80 8.12 -15.45
CA ARG A 15 -29.59 6.78 -14.88
C ARG A 15 -28.64 5.92 -15.70
N ASP A 16 -28.07 6.44 -16.79
CA ASP A 16 -27.11 5.70 -17.60
C ASP A 16 -25.71 5.73 -16.93
N PRO A 17 -25.20 4.58 -16.45
CA PRO A 17 -23.88 4.51 -15.83
C PRO A 17 -22.73 4.86 -16.79
N PHE A 18 -22.92 4.75 -18.11
CA PHE A 18 -21.90 5.12 -19.09
C PHE A 18 -21.69 6.64 -19.15
N HIS A 19 -22.76 7.43 -19.08
CA HIS A 19 -22.64 8.89 -19.08
C HIS A 19 -21.99 9.43 -17.81
N LEU A 20 -22.29 8.82 -16.65
CA LEU A 20 -21.57 9.13 -15.42
C LEU A 20 -20.08 8.79 -15.55
N TRP A 21 -19.77 7.60 -16.10
CA TRP A 21 -18.39 7.14 -16.28
C TRP A 21 -17.58 7.99 -17.26
N THR A 22 -18.21 8.60 -18.26
CA THR A 22 -17.52 9.50 -19.21
C THR A 22 -17.39 10.94 -18.67
N ALA A 23 -18.29 11.38 -17.80
CA ALA A 23 -18.21 12.68 -17.13
C ALA A 23 -17.17 12.70 -15.99
N ILE A 24 -17.03 11.59 -15.25
CA ILE A 24 -16.09 11.47 -14.13
C ILE A 24 -14.64 11.88 -14.52
N PRO A 25 -14.03 11.36 -15.60
CA PRO A 25 -12.69 11.77 -16.05
C PRO A 25 -12.58 13.24 -16.45
N GLN A 26 -13.66 13.84 -16.97
CA GLN A 26 -13.69 15.25 -17.36
C GLN A 26 -13.74 16.17 -16.13
N VAL A 27 -14.39 15.73 -15.06
CA VAL A 27 -14.40 16.42 -13.76
C VAL A 27 -13.09 16.22 -13.01
N LEU A 28 -12.52 15.03 -13.12
CA LEU A 28 -11.21 14.64 -12.60
C LEU A 28 -10.08 15.16 -13.49
N GLN A 29 -10.18 16.40 -14.01
CA GLN A 29 -9.05 17.09 -14.65
C GLN A 29 -7.79 16.87 -13.81
N LYS A 30 -6.72 16.42 -14.49
CA LYS A 30 -5.38 16.07 -13.99
C LYS A 30 -5.15 16.57 -12.56
N MET A 31 -5.00 15.64 -11.62
CA MET A 31 -4.66 16.02 -10.25
C MET A 31 -3.44 16.95 -10.28
N PRO A 32 -3.46 18.03 -9.47
CA PRO A 32 -2.41 19.03 -9.48
C PRO A 32 -1.07 18.35 -9.22
N ALA A 33 0.01 18.84 -9.83
CA ALA A 33 1.36 18.32 -9.62
C ALA A 33 1.72 18.21 -8.12
N GLY A 34 1.13 19.06 -7.27
CA GLY A 34 1.20 18.97 -5.81
C GLY A 34 0.74 17.62 -5.26
N ALA A 35 -0.35 17.03 -5.76
CA ALA A 35 -0.83 15.72 -5.32
C ALA A 35 0.16 14.59 -5.65
N VAL A 36 0.82 14.65 -6.80
CA VAL A 36 1.89 13.69 -7.16
C VAL A 36 3.07 13.85 -6.20
N MET A 37 3.48 15.08 -5.92
CA MET A 37 4.58 15.36 -4.99
C MET A 37 4.26 14.90 -3.56
N ASP A 38 3.04 15.14 -3.09
CA ASP A 38 2.60 14.74 -1.75
C ASP A 38 2.56 13.22 -1.60
N LEU A 39 2.00 12.51 -2.59
CA LEU A 39 1.98 11.04 -2.60
C LEU A 39 3.39 10.44 -2.72
N THR A 40 4.25 11.05 -3.55
CA THR A 40 5.66 10.63 -3.70
C THR A 40 6.42 10.84 -2.40
N ARG A 41 6.23 11.99 -1.75
CA ARG A 41 6.81 12.29 -0.44
C ARG A 41 6.35 11.28 0.58
N GLU A 42 5.04 11.05 0.67
CA GLU A 42 4.48 10.10 1.62
C GLU A 42 5.10 8.71 1.41
N PHE A 43 5.08 8.19 0.18
CA PHE A 43 5.63 6.87 -0.12
C PHE A 43 7.14 6.77 0.20
N GLY A 44 7.90 7.84 -0.07
CA GLY A 44 9.31 7.89 0.28
C GLY A 44 9.60 7.93 1.79
N THR A 45 8.61 8.26 2.62
CA THR A 45 8.78 8.48 4.07
C THR A 45 8.14 7.44 4.97
N ILE A 46 7.17 6.65 4.49
CA ILE A 46 6.55 5.63 5.33
C ILE A 46 7.56 4.57 5.75
N GLU A 47 7.59 4.23 7.03
CA GLU A 47 8.40 3.15 7.56
C GLU A 47 7.50 2.01 8.05
N SER A 48 7.95 0.77 7.94
CA SER A 48 7.18 -0.38 8.43
C SER A 48 6.89 -0.32 9.93
N GLY A 49 7.66 0.49 10.68
CA GLY A 49 7.48 0.69 12.13
C GLY A 49 6.30 1.57 12.47
N ASP A 50 5.79 2.35 11.51
CA ASP A 50 4.62 3.21 11.66
C ASP A 50 3.31 2.41 11.64
N PHE A 51 3.38 1.10 11.33
CA PHE A 51 2.23 0.24 11.13
C PHE A 51 2.21 -0.92 12.14
N PRO A 52 1.01 -1.37 12.55
CA PRO A 52 0.88 -2.47 13.51
C PRO A 52 1.34 -3.82 12.95
N THR A 53 1.26 -4.01 11.63
CA THR A 53 1.68 -5.24 10.95
C THR A 53 2.36 -4.93 9.64
N LEU A 54 3.20 -5.87 9.18
CA LEU A 54 3.86 -5.75 7.88
C LEU A 54 2.86 -5.79 6.71
N HIS A 55 1.72 -6.47 6.87
CA HIS A 55 0.60 -6.42 5.92
C HIS A 55 -0.03 -5.04 5.82
N ALA A 56 -0.20 -4.33 6.95
CA ALA A 56 -0.74 -2.97 6.95
C ALA A 56 0.21 -1.99 6.24
N PHE A 57 1.51 -2.10 6.51
CA PHE A 57 2.54 -1.35 5.78
C PHE A 57 2.49 -1.64 4.26
N LEU A 58 2.48 -2.91 3.87
CA LEU A 58 2.47 -3.32 2.48
C LEU A 58 1.19 -2.86 1.75
N ALA A 59 0.03 -2.93 2.41
CA ALA A 59 -1.23 -2.43 1.87
C ALA A 59 -1.17 -0.92 1.62
N ARG A 60 -0.55 -0.13 2.51
CA ARG A 60 -0.35 1.31 2.28
C ARG A 60 0.58 1.56 1.09
N ALA A 61 1.70 0.85 1.01
CA ALA A 61 2.64 0.97 -0.11
C ALA A 61 2.00 0.62 -1.47
N LEU A 62 1.19 -0.45 -1.53
CA LEU A 62 0.46 -0.84 -2.73
C LEU A 62 -0.57 0.22 -3.15
N THR A 63 -1.26 0.81 -2.18
CA THR A 63 -2.22 1.91 -2.43
C THR A 63 -1.53 3.14 -2.97
N LEU A 64 -0.40 3.55 -2.38
CA LEU A 64 0.40 4.68 -2.82
C LEU A 64 0.96 4.45 -4.23
N LYS A 65 1.52 3.27 -4.50
CA LYS A 65 1.97 2.89 -5.85
C LYS A 65 0.83 3.01 -6.87
N ARG A 66 -0.34 2.44 -6.56
CA ARG A 66 -1.49 2.48 -7.47
C ARG A 66 -1.87 3.92 -7.82
N HIS A 67 -2.05 4.79 -6.81
CA HIS A 67 -2.39 6.19 -7.05
C HIS A 67 -1.30 6.92 -7.84
N LEU A 68 -0.02 6.66 -7.56
CA LEU A 68 1.08 7.26 -8.32
C LEU A 68 1.13 6.75 -9.77
N CYS A 69 0.84 5.47 -10.04
CA CYS A 69 0.73 4.95 -11.40
C CYS A 69 -0.43 5.59 -12.17
N GLU A 70 -1.60 5.72 -11.53
CA GLU A 70 -2.78 6.38 -12.09
C GLU A 70 -2.47 7.86 -12.46
N LEU A 71 -1.57 8.50 -11.72
CA LEU A 71 -1.17 9.90 -11.92
C LEU A 71 0.00 10.11 -12.89
N ALA A 72 1.04 9.29 -12.79
CA ALA A 72 2.27 9.40 -13.56
C ALA A 72 2.17 8.71 -14.93
N GLY A 73 1.11 7.93 -15.17
CA GLY A 73 0.89 7.22 -16.43
C GLY A 73 1.67 5.92 -16.57
N GLY A 74 2.22 5.37 -15.48
CA GLY A 74 2.96 4.11 -15.53
C GLY A 74 3.71 3.75 -14.24
N ASP A 75 4.17 2.51 -14.22
CA ASP A 75 5.05 1.98 -13.17
C ASP A 75 6.46 2.56 -13.31
N THR A 76 7.13 2.79 -12.18
CA THR A 76 8.48 3.37 -12.17
C THR A 76 9.37 2.60 -11.19
N PRO A 77 10.65 2.35 -11.53
CA PRO A 77 11.57 1.63 -10.63
C PRO A 77 11.73 2.28 -9.26
N ILE A 78 11.48 3.59 -9.13
CA ILE A 78 11.59 4.33 -7.87
C ILE A 78 10.64 3.80 -6.78
N PHE A 79 9.49 3.23 -7.15
CA PHE A 79 8.55 2.66 -6.18
C PHE A 79 9.17 1.48 -5.42
N THR A 80 9.97 0.66 -6.09
CA THR A 80 10.69 -0.45 -5.45
C THR A 80 11.71 0.07 -4.45
N TYR A 81 12.39 1.18 -4.75
CA TYR A 81 13.31 1.83 -3.79
C TYR A 81 12.57 2.39 -2.58
N PHE A 82 11.40 3.02 -2.76
CA PHE A 82 10.59 3.49 -1.63
C PHE A 82 10.13 2.34 -0.74
N LEU A 83 9.67 1.24 -1.33
CA LEU A 83 9.26 0.05 -0.59
C LEU A 83 10.42 -0.54 0.22
N LEU A 84 11.61 -0.67 -0.38
CA LEU A 84 12.82 -1.14 0.30
C LEU A 84 13.28 -0.19 1.40
N ASN A 85 13.22 1.12 1.16
CA ASN A 85 13.58 2.12 2.16
C ASN A 85 12.67 2.02 3.39
N GLY A 86 11.36 1.89 3.18
CA GLY A 86 10.37 1.79 4.25
C GLY A 86 10.56 0.58 5.17
N ILE A 87 11.09 -0.54 4.67
CA ILE A 87 11.36 -1.73 5.50
C ILE A 87 12.77 -1.77 6.12
N ARG A 88 13.68 -0.88 5.69
CA ARG A 88 15.13 -1.02 5.90
C ARG A 88 15.53 -1.14 7.37
N LYS A 89 14.91 -0.37 8.26
CA LYS A 89 15.27 -0.36 9.69
C LYS A 89 14.91 -1.68 10.38
N GLN A 90 13.75 -2.25 10.07
CA GLN A 90 13.27 -3.49 10.70
C GLN A 90 13.77 -4.75 10.00
N TYR A 91 14.04 -4.70 8.69
CA TYR A 91 14.40 -5.84 7.88
C TYR A 91 15.64 -5.57 6.99
N PRO A 92 16.80 -5.20 7.58
CA PRO A 92 17.99 -4.81 6.81
C PRO A 92 18.51 -5.93 5.90
N ALA A 93 18.43 -7.19 6.35
CA ALA A 93 18.85 -8.35 5.55
C ALA A 93 18.02 -8.53 4.26
N LEU A 94 16.75 -8.13 4.27
CA LEU A 94 15.90 -8.17 3.08
C LEU A 94 16.38 -7.10 2.08
N CYS A 95 16.68 -5.89 2.55
CA CYS A 95 17.27 -4.85 1.71
C CYS A 95 18.60 -5.26 1.10
N GLU A 96 19.49 -5.90 1.87
CA GLU A 96 20.79 -6.39 1.39
C GLU A 96 20.64 -7.48 0.33
N LYS A 97 19.71 -8.43 0.53
CA LYS A 97 19.36 -9.45 -0.48
C LYS A 97 18.99 -8.81 -1.81
N HIS A 98 18.13 -7.79 -1.79
CA HIS A 98 17.70 -7.11 -3.00
C HIS A 98 18.77 -6.21 -3.62
N ALA A 99 19.60 -5.56 -2.81
CA ALA A 99 20.72 -4.75 -3.28
C ALA A 99 21.81 -5.59 -3.98
N ALA A 100 21.95 -6.86 -3.60
CA ALA A 100 22.88 -7.80 -4.23
C ALA A 100 22.40 -8.32 -5.61
N MET A 101 21.14 -8.06 -5.99
CA MET A 101 20.60 -8.47 -7.28
C MET A 101 20.92 -7.42 -8.36
N GLY A 102 21.30 -7.88 -9.56
CA GLY A 102 21.61 -6.99 -10.69
C GLY A 102 20.43 -6.14 -11.18
N ALA A 103 19.19 -6.54 -10.87
CA ALA A 103 17.99 -5.73 -11.05
C ALA A 103 17.01 -6.03 -9.90
N VAL A 104 16.51 -4.97 -9.26
CA VAL A 104 15.56 -5.08 -8.16
C VAL A 104 14.14 -5.12 -8.72
N ASP A 105 13.50 -6.29 -8.64
CA ASP A 105 12.12 -6.49 -9.10
C ASP A 105 11.09 -6.21 -7.98
N TRP A 106 10.05 -5.44 -8.32
CA TRP A 106 8.96 -5.10 -7.40
C TRP A 106 8.26 -6.35 -6.88
N THR A 107 7.93 -7.30 -7.76
CA THR A 107 7.16 -8.50 -7.41
C THR A 107 7.94 -9.37 -6.44
N ALA A 108 9.24 -9.56 -6.68
CA ALA A 108 10.14 -10.26 -5.78
C ALA A 108 10.16 -9.63 -4.38
N VAL A 109 10.29 -8.30 -4.29
CA VAL A 109 10.28 -7.57 -3.00
C VAL A 109 8.96 -7.79 -2.28
N VAL A 110 7.83 -7.64 -2.97
CA VAL A 110 6.49 -7.84 -2.39
C VAL A 110 6.32 -9.27 -1.86
N LEU A 111 6.75 -10.28 -2.62
CA LEU A 111 6.67 -11.68 -2.20
C LEU A 111 7.48 -11.95 -0.93
N ASP A 112 8.71 -11.43 -0.84
CA ASP A 112 9.54 -11.59 0.36
C ASP A 112 8.92 -10.89 1.57
N ILE A 113 8.33 -9.70 1.39
CA ILE A 113 7.60 -9.00 2.44
C ILE A 113 6.38 -9.81 2.88
N CYS A 114 5.59 -10.37 1.96
CA CYS A 114 4.45 -11.24 2.27
C CYS A 114 4.88 -12.48 3.07
N HIS A 115 5.98 -13.13 2.70
CA HIS A 115 6.51 -14.27 3.45
C HIS A 115 6.89 -13.89 4.88
N LYS A 116 7.51 -12.71 5.07
CA LYS A 116 7.82 -12.19 6.41
C LYS A 116 6.56 -11.83 7.20
N ALA A 117 5.57 -11.23 6.57
CA ALA A 117 4.31 -10.86 7.19
C ALA A 117 3.57 -12.10 7.70
N ASN A 118 3.49 -13.16 6.88
CA ASN A 118 2.87 -14.42 7.27
C ASN A 118 3.60 -15.11 8.44
N ALA A 119 4.94 -15.06 8.45
CA ALA A 119 5.71 -15.61 9.56
C ALA A 119 5.48 -14.84 10.88
N GLN A 120 5.29 -13.51 10.81
CA GLN A 120 4.95 -12.68 11.96
C GLN A 120 3.56 -13.06 12.53
N GLU A 121 2.55 -13.22 11.68
CA GLU A 121 1.20 -13.62 12.11
C GLU A 121 1.16 -15.01 12.74
N PHE A 122 1.89 -15.96 12.15
CA PHE A 122 2.00 -17.31 12.70
C PHE A 122 2.65 -17.31 14.09
N SER A 123 3.71 -16.52 14.28
CA SER A 123 4.41 -16.40 15.56
C SER A 123 3.52 -15.76 16.63
N ASN A 124 2.78 -14.70 16.27
CA ASN A 124 1.84 -14.03 17.16
C ASN A 124 0.69 -14.95 17.58
N SER A 125 0.16 -15.73 16.64
CA SER A 125 -0.92 -16.70 16.90
C SER A 125 -0.45 -17.83 17.82
N SER A 126 0.76 -18.33 17.61
CA SER A 126 1.38 -19.34 18.47
C SER A 126 1.59 -18.83 19.91
N LEU A 127 2.11 -17.60 20.07
CA LEU A 127 2.27 -16.95 21.38
C LEU A 127 0.94 -16.74 22.10
N ALA A 128 -0.10 -16.29 21.39
CA ALA A 128 -1.45 -16.13 21.95
C ALA A 128 -2.03 -17.47 22.40
N ALA A 129 -1.83 -18.56 21.65
CA ALA A 129 -2.26 -19.89 22.03
C ALA A 129 -1.57 -20.40 23.31
N VAL A 130 -0.26 -20.13 23.47
CA VAL A 130 0.49 -20.50 24.68
C VAL A 130 0.01 -19.70 25.90
N GLN A 131 -0.32 -18.42 25.74
CA GLN A 131 -0.83 -17.57 26.82
C GLN A 131 -2.28 -17.91 27.21
N GLY A 132 -3.12 -18.36 26.26
CA GLY A 132 -4.48 -18.84 26.51
C GLY A 132 -4.58 -20.17 27.26
N LEU A 133 -3.46 -20.90 27.40
CA LEU A 133 -3.37 -22.18 28.14
C LEU A 133 -2.89 -22.01 29.59
N GLY A 134 -2.81 -20.76 30.09
CA GLY A 134 -2.36 -20.44 31.44
C GLY A 134 -3.39 -20.76 32.53
N PHE A 135 -3.18 -21.89 33.23
CA PHE A 135 -3.60 -22.21 34.61
C PHE A 135 -5.11 -22.30 34.94
N GLU A 136 -5.75 -23.43 34.60
CA GLU A 136 -6.70 -24.05 35.54
C GLU A 136 -5.95 -25.01 36.46
N LYS A 137 -5.33 -24.46 37.53
CA LYS A 137 -4.98 -25.28 38.70
C LYS A 137 -6.28 -25.71 39.37
N ARG A 138 -6.80 -26.88 39.01
CA ARG A 138 -7.82 -27.57 39.82
C ARG A 138 -7.22 -27.82 41.20
N ARG A 139 -7.68 -27.06 42.19
CA ARG A 139 -7.55 -27.44 43.60
C ARG A 139 -8.40 -28.69 43.80
N VAL A 140 -7.75 -29.80 44.12
CA VAL A 140 -8.38 -30.96 44.78
C VAL A 140 -8.20 -30.77 46.27
#